data_AF-A0A7V1XP04-F1
#
_entry.id   AF-A0A7V1XP04-F1
#
_cell.length_a   1.000
_cell.length_b   1.000
_cell.length_c   1.000
_cell.angle_alpha   90.00
_cell.angle_beta   90.00
_cell.angle_gamma   90.00
#
_symmetry.space_group_name_H-M   'P 1'
#
loop_
_entity.id
_entity.type
_entity.pdbx_description
1 polymer ?
#
loop_
_entity_poly.entity_id
_entity_poly.type
_entity_poly.pdbx_seq_one_letter_code
_entity_poly.pdbx_strand_id
1 'polypeptide(L)'
;VLTLSTREQHIRRERATSNICTNEGLNALAAAVYMAALGRCGLAKVANLCYHKAHYAAQKIAELRGRSASDIARITTDNGRRLFRLN
;
A
#
# COMPACT_ATOMS: atom_id res chain seq x y z
N VAL A 1 -7.59 4.28 26.51
CA VAL A 1 -7.39 5.73 26.71
C VAL A 1 -6.90 6.34 25.41
N LEU A 2 -7.52 7.43 24.95
CA LEU A 2 -6.99 8.22 23.83
C LEU A 2 -5.92 9.17 24.38
N THR A 3 -4.72 9.12 23.81
CA THR A 3 -3.61 9.99 24.19
C THR A 3 -3.64 11.27 23.37
N LEU A 4 -3.18 12.39 23.96
CA LEU A 4 -3.10 13.71 23.30
C LEU A 4 -4.44 14.23 22.73
N SER A 5 -5.59 13.87 23.34
CA SER A 5 -6.92 14.31 22.88
C SER A 5 -7.10 15.84 22.88
N THR A 6 -6.26 16.61 23.58
CA THR A 6 -6.25 18.07 23.51
C THR A 6 -5.94 18.62 22.12
N ARG A 7 -5.49 17.80 21.17
CA ARG A 7 -5.32 18.17 19.75
C ARG A 7 -6.60 18.10 18.93
N GLU A 8 -7.59 17.36 19.42
CA GLU A 8 -8.83 17.05 18.70
C GLU A 8 -9.84 18.18 18.81
N GLN A 9 -10.69 18.31 17.79
CA GLN A 9 -11.70 19.38 17.69
C GLN A 9 -12.74 19.34 18.82
N HIS A 10 -13.04 18.15 19.37
CA HIS A 10 -13.97 18.03 20.48
C HIS A 10 -13.48 18.72 21.75
N ILE A 11 -12.16 19.00 21.85
CA ILE A 11 -11.56 19.81 22.93
C ILE A 11 -11.17 21.21 22.43
N ARG A 12 -10.43 21.30 21.31
CA ARG A 12 -9.71 22.51 20.90
C ARG A 12 -10.43 23.38 19.85
N ARG A 13 -11.58 22.91 19.35
CA ARG A 13 -12.45 23.61 18.38
C ARG A 13 -11.67 24.22 17.21
N GLU A 14 -11.78 25.52 16.98
CA GLU A 14 -11.13 26.25 15.88
C GLU A 14 -9.60 26.23 15.92
N ARG A 15 -9.01 25.91 17.07
CA ARG A 15 -7.55 25.78 17.24
C ARG A 15 -7.06 24.33 17.18
N ALA A 16 -7.92 23.37 16.84
CA ALA A 16 -7.56 21.96 16.70
C ALA A 16 -6.61 21.74 15.53
N THR A 17 -5.85 20.64 15.56
CA THR A 17 -4.90 20.34 14.48
C THR A 17 -5.58 19.85 13.20
N SER A 18 -6.83 19.41 13.29
CA SER A 18 -7.68 18.96 12.18
C SER A 18 -9.16 19.04 12.60
N ASN A 19 -10.06 19.05 11.61
CA ASN A 19 -11.51 18.97 11.78
C ASN A 19 -12.05 17.54 11.59
N ILE A 20 -11.19 16.52 11.57
CA ILE A 20 -11.61 15.12 11.46
C ILE A 20 -12.27 14.63 12.76
N CYS A 21 -13.43 13.97 12.67
CA CYS A 21 -14.18 13.46 13.83
C CYS A 21 -14.37 11.95 13.73
N THR A 22 -15.16 11.52 12.75
CA THR A 22 -15.26 10.12 12.37
C THR A 22 -14.03 9.74 11.55
N ASN A 23 -13.41 8.63 11.89
CA ASN A 23 -12.27 8.09 11.17
C ASN A 23 -12.57 6.66 10.68
N GLU A 24 -11.61 6.11 9.94
CA GLU A 24 -11.66 4.75 9.41
C GLU A 24 -11.14 3.71 10.42
N GLY A 25 -11.52 3.84 11.70
CA GLY A 25 -11.01 3.01 12.79
C GLY A 25 -11.26 1.51 12.58
N LEU A 26 -12.42 1.13 12.05
CA LEU A 26 -12.74 -0.26 11.73
C LEU A 26 -11.83 -0.82 10.63
N ASN A 27 -11.60 -0.05 9.57
CA ASN A 27 -10.72 -0.44 8.47
C ASN A 27 -9.26 -0.53 8.92
N ALA A 28 -8.81 0.39 9.77
CA ALA A 28 -7.48 0.34 10.38
C ALA A 28 -7.29 -0.92 11.25
N LEU A 29 -8.30 -1.29 12.04
CA LEU A 29 -8.27 -2.52 12.85
C LEU A 29 -8.24 -3.77 11.97
N ALA A 30 -9.07 -3.84 10.94
CA ALA A 30 -9.08 -4.96 10.00
C ALA A 30 -7.71 -5.12 9.30
N ALA A 31 -7.10 -4.01 8.86
CA ALA A 31 -5.77 -4.01 8.29
C ALA A 31 -4.70 -4.49 9.29
N ALA A 32 -4.79 -4.07 10.56
CA ALA A 32 -3.88 -4.52 11.61
C ALA A 32 -3.97 -6.03 11.87
N VAL A 33 -5.20 -6.57 11.94
CA VAL A 33 -5.44 -8.02 12.07
C VAL A 33 -4.88 -8.78 10.87
N TYR A 34 -5.10 -8.28 9.65
CA TYR A 34 -4.57 -8.90 8.43
C TYR A 34 -3.04 -8.93 8.42
N MET A 35 -2.39 -7.82 8.76
CA MET A 35 -0.93 -7.74 8.87
C MET A 35 -0.36 -8.67 9.94
N ALA A 36 -1.04 -8.78 11.10
CA ALA A 36 -0.65 -9.70 12.16
C ALA A 36 -0.76 -11.17 11.73
N ALA A 37 -1.84 -11.52 11.02
CA ALA A 37 -2.07 -12.88 10.52
C ALA A 37 -1.06 -13.30 9.43
N LEU A 38 -0.68 -12.38 8.54
CA LEU A 38 0.36 -12.65 7.53
C LEU A 38 1.76 -12.75 8.13
N GLY A 39 2.06 -11.91 9.12
CA GLY A 39 3.40 -11.71 9.63
C GLY A 39 4.39 -11.19 8.58
N ARG A 40 5.66 -11.11 8.96
CA ARG A 40 6.74 -10.55 8.10
C ARG A 40 6.87 -11.29 6.77
N CYS A 41 6.94 -12.62 6.82
CA CYS A 41 7.14 -13.44 5.63
C CYS A 41 5.89 -13.45 4.73
N GLY A 42 4.69 -13.47 5.30
CA GLY A 42 3.45 -13.44 4.53
C GLY A 42 3.27 -12.13 3.78
N LEU A 43 3.57 -10.99 4.42
CA LEU A 43 3.47 -9.69 3.77
C LEU A 43 4.44 -9.56 2.59
N ALA A 44 5.68 -10.04 2.72
CA ALA A 44 6.64 -10.07 1.63
C ALA A 44 6.19 -10.96 0.46
N LYS A 45 5.54 -12.11 0.75
CA LYS A 45 4.97 -12.99 -0.29
C LYS A 45 3.83 -12.31 -1.04
N VAL A 46 2.92 -11.65 -0.33
CA VAL A 46 1.80 -10.91 -0.93
C VAL A 46 2.32 -9.77 -1.83
N ALA A 47 3.32 -9.01 -1.36
CA ALA A 47 3.93 -7.95 -2.15
C ALA A 47 4.55 -8.48 -3.45
N ASN A 48 5.31 -9.58 -3.39
CA ASN A 48 5.86 -10.24 -4.57
C ASN A 48 4.77 -10.73 -5.53
N LEU A 49 3.70 -11.31 -5.00
CA LEU A 49 2.58 -11.78 -5.82
C LEU A 49 1.90 -10.63 -6.56
N CYS A 50 1.65 -9.51 -5.87
CA CYS A 50 1.09 -8.30 -6.49
C CYS A 50 2.00 -7.77 -7.60
N TYR A 51 3.32 -7.71 -7.35
CA TYR A 51 4.30 -7.29 -8.35
C TYR A 51 4.25 -8.16 -9.60
N HIS A 52 4.39 -9.49 -9.44
CA HIS A 52 4.37 -10.42 -10.57
C HIS A 52 3.05 -10.38 -11.34
N LYS A 53 1.90 -10.30 -10.66
CA LYS A 53 0.59 -10.22 -11.30
C LYS A 53 0.39 -8.92 -12.06
N ALA A 54 0.83 -7.79 -11.51
CA ALA A 54 0.76 -6.49 -12.19
C ALA A 54 1.58 -6.52 -13.49
N HIS A 55 2.80 -7.07 -13.44
CA HIS A 55 3.65 -7.26 -14.61
C HIS A 55 3.04 -8.18 -15.66
N TYR A 56 2.50 -9.32 -15.23
CA TYR A 56 1.81 -10.25 -16.11
C TYR A 56 0.62 -9.58 -16.79
N ALA A 57 -0.22 -8.88 -16.03
CA ALA A 57 -1.37 -8.16 -16.57
C ALA A 57 -0.92 -7.09 -17.58
N ALA A 58 0.14 -6.34 -17.29
CA ALA A 58 0.66 -5.32 -18.18
C ALA A 58 1.19 -5.91 -19.50
N GLN A 59 1.88 -7.06 -19.46
CA GLN A 59 2.29 -7.78 -20.67
C GLN A 59 1.10 -8.21 -21.52
N LYS A 60 0.07 -8.80 -20.90
CA LYS A 60 -1.14 -9.23 -21.61
C LYS A 60 -1.91 -8.06 -22.22
N ILE A 61 -1.95 -6.92 -21.56
CA ILE A 61 -2.56 -5.71 -22.12
C ILE A 61 -1.73 -5.18 -23.32
N ALA A 62 -0.40 -5.27 -23.30
CA ALA A 62 0.44 -4.90 -24.44
C ALA A 62 0.16 -5.78 -25.66
N GLU A 63 0.13 -7.11 -25.47
CA GLU A 63 -0.17 -8.09 -26.52
C GLU A 63 -1.50 -7.76 -27.22
N LEU A 64 -2.55 -7.46 -26.46
CA LEU A 64 -3.87 -7.13 -27.01
C LEU A 64 -3.91 -5.79 -27.77
N ARG A 65 -3.04 -4.83 -27.45
CA ARG A 65 -3.03 -3.50 -28.06
C ARG A 65 -2.02 -3.35 -29.19
N GLY A 66 -1.39 -4.44 -29.63
CA GLY A 66 -0.40 -4.43 -30.70
C GLY A 66 0.84 -3.56 -30.41
N ARG A 67 1.09 -3.24 -29.13
CA ARG A 67 2.28 -2.49 -28.70
C ARG A 67 3.36 -3.46 -28.22
N SER A 68 4.61 -3.16 -28.53
CA SER A 68 5.74 -3.97 -28.07
C SER A 68 5.80 -3.96 -26.54
N ALA A 69 5.95 -5.14 -25.93
CA ALA A 69 6.15 -5.29 -24.49
C ALA A 69 7.35 -4.48 -23.95
N SER A 70 8.27 -4.05 -24.82
CA SER A 70 9.40 -3.18 -24.49
C SER A 70 9.01 -1.79 -23.97
N ASP A 71 7.85 -1.26 -24.36
CA ASP A 71 7.43 0.09 -23.99
C ASP A 71 6.86 0.14 -22.56
N ILE A 72 6.28 -0.97 -22.10
CA ILE A 72 5.74 -1.13 -20.74
C ILE A 72 6.85 -1.50 -19.74
N ALA A 73 7.84 -2.27 -20.19
CA ALA A 73 8.98 -2.67 -19.34
C ALA A 73 9.78 -1.47 -18.83
N ARG A 74 9.86 -0.36 -19.59
CA ARG A 74 10.59 0.86 -19.19
C ARG A 74 10.04 1.56 -17.93
N ILE A 75 8.76 1.39 -17.61
CA ILE A 75 8.16 2.00 -16.40
C ILE A 75 8.46 1.17 -15.14
N THR A 76 8.85 -0.10 -15.29
CA THR A 76 8.92 -1.04 -14.17
C THR A 76 10.29 -1.69 -13.93
N THR A 77 11.27 -1.59 -14.83
CA THR A 77 12.55 -2.31 -14.69
C THR A 77 13.60 -1.69 -13.76
N ASP A 78 13.40 -0.49 -13.21
CA ASP A 78 14.52 0.18 -12.50
C ASP A 78 14.60 -0.06 -10.97
N ASN A 79 13.56 -0.60 -10.32
CA ASN A 79 13.56 -0.72 -8.84
C ASN A 79 13.34 -2.11 -8.25
N GLY A 80 12.87 -3.10 -9.03
CA GLY A 80 12.57 -4.44 -8.49
C GLY A 80 13.80 -5.26 -8.07
N ARG A 81 14.98 -5.04 -8.66
CA ARG A 81 16.20 -5.83 -8.36
C ARG A 81 17.01 -5.32 -7.15
N ARG A 82 16.79 -4.09 -6.68
CA ARG A 82 17.54 -3.51 -5.55
C ARG A 82 16.91 -3.81 -4.18
N LEU A 83 15.60 -4.00 -4.10
CA LEU A 83 14.87 -4.22 -2.85
C LEU A 83 15.10 -5.60 -2.20
N PHE A 84 15.62 -6.58 -2.94
CA PHE A 84 15.77 -7.97 -2.47
C PHE A 84 17.21 -8.38 -2.09
N ARG A 85 18.16 -7.44 -2.05
CA ARG A 85 19.55 -7.71 -1.63
C ARG A 85 19.80 -7.56 -0.12
N LEU A 86 18.72 -7.51 0.67
CA LEU A 86 18.76 -7.47 2.14
C LEU A 86 18.08 -8.73 2.71
N ASN A 87 18.67 -9.89 2.44
CA ASN A 87 18.67 -11.07 3.31
C ASN A 87 20.00 -11.80 3.08
#